data_AF-A0AAN8ZS68-F1
#
_entry.id   AF-A0AAN8ZS68-F1
#
_cell.length_a   1.000
_cell.length_b   1.000
_cell.length_c   1.000
_cell.angle_alpha   90.00
_cell.angle_beta   90.00
_cell.angle_gamma   90.00
#
_symmetry.space_group_name_H-M   'P 1'
#
loop_
_entity.id
_entity.type
_entity.pdbx_description
1 polymer ?
#
loop_
_entity_poly.entity_id
_entity_poly.type
_entity_poly.pdbx_seq_one_letter_code
_entity_poly.pdbx_strand_id
1 'polypeptide(L)'
;MIEAAPSVTHQQGLDPEDPPWRNITSYKTIQQNIQALFGKLYGGTFVEIGAQDGMWLSNTWWLESFRNWRGLLVEADPDNYLGLRLSPRLSPTLPACAVEGYSVKKVS
;
A
#
# COMPACT_ATOMS: atom_id res chain seq x y z
N MET A 1 -20.59 -14.11 -14.72
CA MET A 1 -19.57 -14.81 -13.93
C MET A 1 -18.29 -14.02 -14.07
N ILE A 2 -17.93 -13.26 -13.04
CA ILE A 2 -16.72 -12.45 -13.05
C ILE A 2 -15.64 -13.34 -12.41
N GLU A 3 -14.59 -13.63 -13.17
CA GLU A 3 -13.46 -14.43 -12.72
C GLU A 3 -12.87 -13.80 -11.45
N ALA A 4 -12.78 -14.58 -10.38
CA ALA A 4 -12.08 -14.14 -9.18
C ALA A 4 -10.64 -13.84 -9.55
N ALA A 5 -10.12 -12.68 -9.14
CA ALA A 5 -8.72 -12.35 -9.32
C ALA A 5 -7.86 -13.50 -8.75
N PRO A 6 -6.79 -13.92 -9.44
CA PRO A 6 -5.95 -15.01 -8.98
C PRO A 6 -5.47 -14.68 -7.56
N SER A 7 -5.65 -15.62 -6.65
CA SER A 7 -5.22 -15.51 -5.26
C SER A 7 -3.72 -15.29 -5.24
N VAL A 8 -3.30 -14.05 -4.98
CA VAL A 8 -1.91 -13.70 -4.77
C VAL A 8 -1.44 -14.49 -3.56
N THR A 9 -0.52 -15.42 -3.80
CA THR A 9 -0.03 -16.33 -2.77
C THR A 9 0.72 -15.50 -1.72
N HIS A 10 0.28 -15.55 -0.46
CA HIS A 10 0.86 -14.79 0.65
C HIS A 10 2.31 -15.24 0.92
N GLN A 11 3.29 -14.61 0.26
CA GLN A 11 4.70 -15.02 0.27
C GLN A 11 5.44 -14.74 1.60
N GLN A 12 4.80 -14.15 2.61
CA GLN A 12 5.46 -13.84 3.90
C GLN A 12 4.69 -14.32 5.14
N GLY A 13 3.65 -15.15 4.99
CA GLY A 13 2.87 -15.66 6.13
C GLY A 13 2.11 -14.60 6.93
N LEU A 14 2.13 -13.34 6.49
CA LEU A 14 1.33 -12.25 7.03
C LEU A 14 0.00 -12.17 6.29
N ASP A 15 -1.06 -11.91 7.05
CA ASP A 15 -2.42 -11.70 6.57
C ASP A 15 -2.81 -10.21 6.72
N PRO A 16 -3.24 -9.49 5.66
CA PRO A 16 -3.72 -8.11 5.77
C PRO A 16 -4.98 -7.97 6.65
N GLU A 17 -5.77 -9.03 6.84
CA GLU A 17 -6.95 -9.01 7.71
C GLU A 17 -6.60 -9.30 9.18
N ASP A 18 -5.52 -10.05 9.45
CA ASP A 18 -5.05 -10.37 10.81
C ASP A 18 -3.52 -10.16 10.99
N PRO A 19 -3.00 -8.95 10.76
CA PRO A 19 -1.59 -8.69 10.99
C PRO A 19 -1.28 -8.57 12.49
N PRO A 20 -0.02 -8.80 12.93
CA PRO A 20 0.37 -8.68 14.34
C PRO A 20 0.04 -7.32 14.98
N TRP A 21 -0.01 -6.25 14.18
CA TRP A 21 -0.33 -4.89 14.61
C TRP A 21 -1.82 -4.52 14.53
N ARG A 22 -2.74 -5.46 14.27
CA ARG A 22 -4.17 -5.16 14.09
C ARG A 22 -4.85 -4.43 15.25
N ASN A 23 -4.27 -4.52 16.44
CA ASN A 23 -4.80 -3.89 17.66
C ASN A 23 -4.23 -2.49 17.92
N ILE A 24 -3.32 -1.98 17.08
CA ILE A 24 -2.93 -0.58 17.12
C ILE A 24 -4.15 0.26 16.75
N THR A 25 -4.59 1.12 17.66
CA THR A 25 -5.86 1.86 17.55
C THR A 25 -5.98 2.63 16.23
N SER A 26 -4.93 3.38 15.85
CA SER A 26 -4.92 4.15 14.60
C SER A 26 -5.07 3.27 13.37
N TYR A 27 -4.29 2.19 13.27
CA TYR A 27 -4.38 1.23 12.18
C TYR A 27 -5.76 0.60 12.09
N LYS A 28 -6.29 0.13 13.23
CA LYS A 28 -7.63 -0.48 13.30
C LYS A 28 -8.71 0.46 12.78
N THR A 29 -8.69 1.72 13.21
CA THR A 29 -9.68 2.72 12.76
C THR A 29 -9.53 3.03 11.28
N ILE A 30 -8.31 3.19 10.76
CA ILE A 30 -8.09 3.46 9.34
C ILE A 30 -8.55 2.27 8.49
N GLN A 31 -8.20 1.03 8.86
CA GLN A 31 -8.64 -0.16 8.14
C GLN A 31 -10.16 -0.31 8.11
N GLN A 32 -10.84 -0.06 9.22
CA GLN A 32 -12.30 -0.05 9.27
C GLN A 32 -12.90 0.98 8.31
N ASN A 33 -12.32 2.18 8.24
CA ASN A 33 -12.76 3.22 7.30
C ASN A 33 -12.52 2.82 5.84
N ILE A 34 -11.36 2.24 5.53
CA ILE A 34 -11.03 1.77 4.19
C ILE A 34 -12.00 0.68 3.75
N GLN A 35 -12.27 -0.29 4.61
CA GLN A 35 -13.24 -1.36 4.33
C GLN A 35 -14.66 -0.81 4.18
N ALA A 36 -15.07 0.16 4.99
CA ALA A 36 -16.39 0.78 4.89
C ALA A 36 -16.57 1.58 3.59
N LEU A 37 -15.55 2.34 3.18
CA LEU A 37 -15.62 3.21 2.00
C LEU A 37 -15.42 2.43 0.69
N PHE A 38 -14.44 1.53 0.66
CA PHE A 38 -13.96 0.88 -0.57
C PHE A 38 -14.24 -0.61 -0.63
N GLY A 39 -14.79 -1.22 0.43
CA GLY A 39 -14.86 -2.68 0.53
C GLY A 39 -15.78 -3.36 -0.47
N LYS A 40 -16.61 -2.61 -1.21
CA LYS A 40 -17.43 -3.10 -2.33
C LYS A 40 -16.87 -2.77 -3.70
N LEU A 41 -15.75 -2.06 -3.78
CA LEU A 41 -15.12 -1.59 -5.02
C LEU A 41 -13.91 -2.45 -5.36
N TYR A 42 -13.71 -2.71 -6.66
CA TYR A 42 -12.65 -3.56 -7.18
C TYR A 42 -11.93 -2.89 -8.34
N GLY A 43 -10.67 -3.27 -8.57
CA GLY A 43 -9.91 -2.79 -9.73
C GLY A 43 -9.55 -1.30 -9.69
N GLY A 44 -9.53 -0.70 -8.51
CA GLY A 44 -9.20 0.72 -8.33
C GLY A 44 -7.69 1.00 -8.41
N THR A 45 -7.35 2.27 -8.20
CA THR A 45 -5.96 2.74 -8.16
C THR A 45 -5.67 3.48 -6.86
N PHE A 46 -4.50 3.23 -6.26
CA PHE A 46 -4.04 3.96 -5.07
C PHE A 46 -2.66 4.57 -5.25
N VAL A 47 -2.36 5.58 -4.43
CA VAL A 47 -1.00 6.04 -4.14
C VAL A 47 -0.84 6.08 -2.63
N GLU A 48 0.15 5.38 -2.10
CA GLU A 48 0.47 5.39 -0.68
C GLU A 48 1.76 6.18 -0.46
N ILE A 49 1.66 7.32 0.22
CA ILE A 49 2.80 8.18 0.56
C ILE A 49 3.18 7.89 2.01
N GLY A 50 4.45 7.55 2.24
CA GLY A 50 4.92 7.01 3.52
C GLY A 50 4.65 5.51 3.62
N ALA A 51 4.97 4.76 2.56
CA ALA A 51 4.73 3.33 2.48
C ALA A 51 5.63 2.48 3.41
N GLN A 52 6.63 3.09 4.05
CA GLN A 52 7.56 2.47 4.96
C GLN A 52 8.21 1.20 4.40
N ASP A 53 7.91 0.01 4.95
CA ASP A 53 8.43 -1.29 4.51
C ASP A 53 7.46 -2.03 3.57
N GLY A 54 6.36 -1.37 3.19
CA GLY A 54 5.30 -1.91 2.34
C GLY A 54 4.26 -2.77 3.06
N MET A 55 4.46 -3.10 4.33
CA MET A 55 3.62 -4.07 5.07
C MET A 55 3.13 -3.50 6.40
N TRP A 56 4.06 -3.09 7.26
CA TRP A 56 3.77 -2.57 8.59
C TRP A 56 2.88 -1.32 8.50
N LEU A 57 1.70 -1.41 9.11
CA LEU A 57 0.66 -0.39 9.07
C LEU A 57 0.24 0.11 7.67
N SER A 58 0.49 -0.65 6.60
CA SER A 58 0.08 -0.22 5.26
C SER A 58 -1.45 -0.09 5.16
N ASN A 59 -1.88 1.03 4.59
CA ASN A 59 -3.29 1.33 4.34
C ASN A 59 -3.79 0.67 3.06
N THR A 60 -2.89 0.39 2.10
CA THR A 60 -3.28 -0.10 0.76
C THR A 60 -3.07 -1.61 0.58
N TRP A 61 -2.40 -2.29 1.52
CA TRP A 61 -2.10 -3.71 1.40
C TRP A 61 -3.35 -4.59 1.25
N TRP A 62 -4.38 -4.29 2.03
CA TRP A 62 -5.67 -4.99 1.94
C TRP A 62 -6.38 -4.72 0.60
N LEU A 63 -6.32 -3.50 0.07
CA LEU A 63 -6.91 -3.15 -1.24
C LEU A 63 -6.20 -3.88 -2.38
N GLU A 64 -4.87 -3.94 -2.36
CA GLU A 64 -4.10 -4.67 -3.36
C GLU A 64 -4.39 -6.18 -3.29
N SER A 65 -4.39 -6.74 -2.08
CA SER A 65 -4.54 -8.18 -1.87
C SER A 65 -5.94 -8.70 -2.16
N PHE A 66 -6.98 -7.99 -1.70
CA PHE A 66 -8.35 -8.50 -1.69
C PHE A 66 -9.33 -7.76 -2.61
N ARG A 67 -8.93 -6.59 -3.14
CA ARG A 67 -9.78 -5.80 -4.03
C ARG A 67 -9.20 -5.65 -5.44
N ASN A 68 -8.06 -6.29 -5.71
CA ASN A 68 -7.39 -6.21 -7.02
C ASN A 68 -7.07 -4.77 -7.42
N TRP A 69 -6.81 -3.90 -6.44
CA TRP A 69 -6.34 -2.54 -6.71
C TRP A 69 -4.86 -2.60 -7.08
N ARG A 70 -4.42 -1.63 -7.87
CA ARG A 70 -3.00 -1.45 -8.21
C ARG A 70 -2.57 -0.04 -7.82
N GLY A 71 -1.30 0.19 -7.56
CA GLY A 71 -0.89 1.52 -7.17
C GLY A 71 0.59 1.80 -7.23
N LEU A 72 0.96 2.89 -6.56
CA LEU A 72 2.33 3.33 -6.37
C LEU A 72 2.60 3.47 -4.87
N LEU A 73 3.71 2.89 -4.42
CA LEU A 73 4.19 3.00 -3.04
C LEU A 73 5.36 3.99 -3.01
N VAL A 74 5.22 5.06 -2.23
CA VAL A 74 6.20 6.15 -2.13
C VAL A 74 6.77 6.18 -0.72
N GLU A 75 8.09 6.12 -0.60
CA GLU A 75 8.79 6.24 0.68
C GLU A 75 10.05 7.10 0.50
N ALA A 76 10.25 8.08 1.37
CA ALA A 76 11.33 9.05 1.27
C ALA A 76 12.57 8.63 2.08
N ASP A 77 12.35 7.94 3.19
CA ASP A 77 13.41 7.47 4.07
C ASP A 77 14.15 6.28 3.41
N PRO A 78 15.48 6.39 3.18
CA PRO A 78 16.23 5.35 2.48
C PRO A 78 16.24 3.99 3.19
N ASP A 79 16.24 3.97 4.53
CA ASP A 79 16.29 2.72 5.30
C ASP A 79 14.95 1.99 5.22
N ASN A 80 13.84 2.72 5.36
CA ASN A 80 12.50 2.18 5.12
C ASN A 80 12.32 1.74 3.67
N TYR A 81 12.79 2.54 2.71
CA TYR A 81 12.67 2.22 1.28
C TYR A 81 13.40 0.93 0.91
N LEU A 82 14.51 0.60 1.58
CA LEU A 82 15.16 -0.69 1.42
C LEU A 82 14.22 -1.85 1.81
N GLY A 83 13.50 -1.71 2.94
CA GLY A 83 12.46 -2.65 3.35
C GLY A 83 11.34 -2.74 2.31
N LEU A 84 10.84 -1.61 1.81
CA LEU A 84 9.80 -1.56 0.79
C LEU A 84 10.20 -2.29 -0.49
N ARG A 85 11.45 -2.14 -0.94
CA ARG A 85 11.97 -2.82 -2.14
C ARG A 85 12.05 -4.34 -1.99
N LEU A 86 12.19 -4.83 -0.76
CA LEU A 86 12.25 -6.26 -0.46
C LEU A 86 10.88 -6.82 -0.05
N SER A 87 9.87 -5.97 0.05
CA SER A 87 8.51 -6.35 0.39
C SER A 87 7.89 -7.22 -0.73
N PRO A 88 6.85 -8.01 -0.42
CA PRO A 88 6.16 -8.85 -1.39
C PRO A 88 5.12 -8.06 -2.21
N ARG A 89 5.10 -6.72 -2.08
CA ARG A 89 4.12 -5.86 -2.76
C ARG A 89 4.38 -5.87 -4.26
N LEU A 90 3.32 -5.98 -5.05
CA LEU A 90 3.40 -6.00 -6.52
C LEU A 90 3.45 -4.59 -7.12
N SER A 91 2.89 -3.62 -6.39
CA SER A 91 2.88 -2.22 -6.78
C SER A 91 4.29 -1.66 -6.90
N PRO A 92 4.61 -0.94 -7.99
CA PRO A 92 5.88 -0.24 -8.14
C PRO A 92 6.18 0.69 -6.95
N THR A 93 7.47 0.88 -6.69
CA THR A 93 7.95 1.67 -5.55
C THR A 93 8.75 2.87 -6.04
N LEU A 94 8.65 4.00 -5.34
CA LEU A 94 9.33 5.26 -5.69
C LEU A 94 10.04 5.84 -4.45
N PRO A 95 11.38 6.04 -4.48
CA PRO A 95 12.11 6.68 -3.40
C PRO A 95 12.00 8.19 -3.51
N ALA A 96 10.88 8.76 -3.07
CA ALA A 96 10.60 10.18 -3.23
C ALA A 96 9.86 10.77 -2.03
N CYS A 97 9.98 12.08 -1.87
CA CYS A 97 9.21 12.86 -0.91
C CYS A 97 8.13 13.67 -1.65
N ALA A 98 6.94 13.75 -1.08
CA ALA A 98 5.90 14.66 -1.54
C ALA A 98 6.10 16.02 -0.88
N VAL A 99 6.33 17.06 -1.68
CA VAL A 99 6.53 18.44 -1.21
C VAL A 99 5.61 19.39 -1.96
N GLU A 100 5.18 20.45 -1.30
CA GLU A 100 4.44 21.52 -1.94
C GLU A 100 5.35 22.32 -2.89
N GLY A 101 4.86 22.64 -4.09
CA GLY A 101 5.51 23.64 -4.96
C GLY A 101 6.78 23.19 -5.69
N TYR A 102 6.95 21.90 -6.02
CA TYR A 102 8.07 21.46 -6.85
C TYR A 102 8.04 22.12 -8.24
N SER A 103 8.81 23.19 -8.38
CA SER A 103 8.99 23.88 -9.66
C SER A 103 10.01 23.08 -10.48
N VAL A 104 9.56 22.48 -11.59
CA VAL A 104 10.47 21.85 -12.55
C VAL A 104 11.42 22.94 -13.06
N LYS A 105 12.69 22.90 -12.65
CA LYS A 105 13.71 23.70 -13.33
C LYS A 105 13.73 23.19 -14.78
N LYS A 106 13.25 23.99 -15.73
CA LYS A 106 13.54 23.75 -17.14
C LYS A 106 15.05 23.70 -17.28
N VAL A 107 15.58 22.52 -17.59
CA VAL A 107 16.96 22.39 -18.03
C VAL A 107 17.02 23.00 -19.43
N SER A 108 17.74 24.11 -19.56
CA SER A 108 18.06 24.80 -20.81
C SER A 108 19.27 24.17 -21.49
#